data_AF-A0A0T2Z028-F1
#
_entry.id   AF-A0A0T2Z028-F1
#
_cell.length_a   1.000
_cell.length_b   1.000
_cell.length_c   1.000
_cell.angle_alpha   90.00
_cell.angle_beta   90.00
_cell.angle_gamma   90.00
#
_symmetry.space_group_name_H-M   'P 1'
#
loop_
_entity.id
_entity.type
_entity.pdbx_description
1 polymer ?
#
loop_
_entity_poly.entity_id
_entity_poly.type
_entity_poly.pdbx_seq_one_letter_code
_entity_poly.pdbx_strand_id
1 'polypeptide(L)'
;MRENDATAAEVLWAQRLAIEALVRSPNVGLRELWLPDLLSGLRAGTVALNGPPLKGHDKGRGWLLTGRLKDVANLAWEGFSLVAPIRLGDGPPGWALLRSEEDGLSVESLLATAGQGPSNGLSTLSIQGVFFREDEWLGGPELQMHLTPVARALSGAQPHSST
;
A
#
# COMPACT_ATOMS: atom_id res chain seq x y z
N MET A 1 -3.28 7.41 26.76
CA MET A 1 -4.42 6.76 26.07
C MET A 1 -4.95 7.68 24.97
N ARG A 2 -4.13 7.96 23.95
CA ARG A 2 -4.47 8.78 22.76
C ARG A 2 -3.65 8.35 21.54
N GLU A 3 -2.40 7.96 21.77
CA GLU A 3 -1.48 7.49 20.71
C GLU A 3 -1.90 6.14 20.11
N ASN A 4 -2.31 5.18 20.95
CA ASN A 4 -2.83 3.89 20.47
C ASN A 4 -4.08 4.00 19.59
N ASP A 5 -4.93 5.00 19.82
CA ASP A 5 -6.18 5.18 19.05
C ASP A 5 -5.90 5.73 17.64
N ALA A 6 -4.89 6.60 17.50
CA ALA A 6 -4.45 7.13 16.21
C ALA A 6 -3.85 6.03 15.33
N THR A 7 -2.95 5.24 15.91
CA THR A 7 -2.33 4.10 15.23
C THR A 7 -3.36 3.04 14.83
N ALA A 8 -4.34 2.73 15.70
CA ALA A 8 -5.40 1.79 15.36
C ALA A 8 -6.30 2.31 14.21
N ALA A 9 -6.58 3.61 14.18
CA ALA A 9 -7.33 4.22 13.09
C ALA A 9 -6.58 4.16 11.76
N GLU A 10 -5.27 4.40 11.75
CA GLU A 10 -4.42 4.28 10.55
C GLU A 10 -4.36 2.84 10.03
N VAL A 11 -4.22 1.87 10.93
CA VAL A 11 -4.25 0.44 10.59
C VAL A 11 -5.59 0.05 9.96
N LEU A 12 -6.70 0.41 10.59
CA LEU A 12 -8.04 0.13 10.07
C LEU A 12 -8.25 0.79 8.69
N TRP A 13 -7.83 2.05 8.56
CA TRP A 13 -7.94 2.81 7.33
C TRP A 13 -7.18 2.12 6.18
N ALA A 14 -5.92 1.73 6.42
CA ALA A 14 -5.07 1.07 5.43
C ALA A 14 -5.61 -0.31 5.05
N GLN A 15 -5.97 -1.14 6.04
CA GLN A 15 -6.52 -2.47 5.82
C GLN A 15 -7.80 -2.40 4.98
N ARG A 16 -8.72 -1.51 5.34
CA ARG A 16 -10.02 -1.39 4.68
C ARG A 16 -9.89 -0.91 3.23
N LEU A 17 -8.92 -0.03 2.94
CA LEU A 17 -8.64 0.43 1.58
C LEU A 17 -7.98 -0.63 0.72
N ALA A 18 -7.02 -1.40 1.26
CA ALA A 18 -6.43 -2.51 0.54
C ALA A 18 -7.50 -3.56 0.16
N ILE A 19 -8.43 -3.85 1.08
CA ILE A 19 -9.59 -4.71 0.82
C ILE A 19 -10.49 -4.10 -0.27
N GLU A 20 -10.81 -2.80 -0.20
CA GLU A 20 -11.64 -2.15 -1.23
C GLU A 20 -10.99 -2.23 -2.61
N ALA A 21 -9.67 -2.04 -2.69
CA ALA A 21 -8.93 -2.12 -3.93
C ALA A 21 -9.07 -3.51 -4.58
N LEU A 22 -8.94 -4.58 -3.81
CA LEU A 22 -9.14 -5.94 -4.32
C LEU A 22 -10.59 -6.22 -4.70
N VAL A 23 -11.55 -5.78 -3.89
CA VAL A 23 -12.98 -5.95 -4.19
C VAL A 23 -13.36 -5.27 -5.50
N ARG A 24 -12.82 -4.08 -5.76
CA ARG A 24 -13.10 -3.28 -6.96
C ARG A 24 -12.21 -3.61 -8.15
N SER A 25 -11.16 -4.41 -7.94
CA SER A 25 -10.25 -4.82 -8.99
C SER A 25 -10.95 -5.70 -10.04
N PRO A 26 -10.71 -5.48 -11.34
CA PRO A 26 -11.05 -6.45 -12.39
C PRO A 26 -10.27 -7.77 -12.29
N ASN A 27 -9.15 -7.82 -11.56
CA ASN A 27 -8.33 -9.02 -11.42
C ASN A 27 -8.94 -9.97 -10.36
N VAL A 28 -9.80 -10.87 -10.84
CA VAL A 28 -10.50 -11.86 -10.00
C VAL A 28 -9.51 -12.80 -9.30
N GLY A 29 -8.43 -13.19 -9.98
CA GLY A 29 -7.43 -14.10 -9.43
C GLY A 29 -6.74 -13.53 -8.19
N LEU A 30 -6.27 -12.28 -8.25
CA LEU A 30 -5.71 -11.61 -7.07
C LEU A 30 -6.73 -11.45 -5.95
N ARG A 31 -7.98 -11.10 -6.29
CA ARG A 31 -9.05 -10.94 -5.30
C ARG A 31 -9.28 -12.26 -4.56
N GLU A 32 -9.48 -13.36 -5.27
CA GLU A 32 -9.76 -14.66 -4.65
C GLU A 32 -8.56 -15.18 -3.85
N LEU A 33 -7.34 -14.90 -4.31
CA LEU A 33 -6.12 -15.30 -3.63
C LEU A 33 -5.89 -14.54 -2.33
N TRP A 34 -6.02 -13.22 -2.33
CA TRP A 34 -5.56 -12.38 -1.20
C TRP A 34 -6.67 -11.91 -0.27
N LEU A 35 -7.91 -11.81 -0.75
CA LEU A 35 -9.01 -11.28 0.07
C LEU A 35 -9.28 -12.09 1.35
N PRO A 36 -9.22 -13.43 1.36
CA PRO A 36 -9.42 -14.22 2.59
C PRO A 36 -8.42 -13.87 3.71
N ASP A 37 -7.14 -13.75 3.38
CA ASP A 37 -6.07 -13.46 4.35
C ASP A 37 -6.16 -12.03 4.87
N LEU A 38 -6.53 -11.06 4.01
CA LEU A 38 -6.75 -9.68 4.44
C LEU A 38 -8.00 -9.54 5.33
N LEU A 39 -9.09 -10.27 5.04
CA LEU A 39 -10.31 -10.21 5.84
C LEU A 39 -10.15 -10.90 7.20
N SER A 40 -9.36 -11.97 7.26
CA SER A 40 -9.06 -12.68 8.51
C SER A 40 -7.99 -12.00 9.37
N GLY A 41 -7.26 -11.03 8.80
CA GLY A 41 -6.15 -10.35 9.47
C GLY A 41 -4.88 -11.18 9.53
N LEU A 42 -4.81 -12.31 8.82
CA LEU A 42 -3.60 -13.14 8.69
C LEU A 42 -2.50 -12.42 7.88
N ARG A 43 -2.89 -11.45 7.04
CA ARG A 43 -1.96 -10.57 6.34
C ARG A 43 -2.39 -9.12 6.46
N ALA A 44 -1.42 -8.25 6.70
CA ALA A 44 -1.63 -6.81 6.66
C ALA A 44 -1.80 -6.33 5.22
N GLY A 45 -2.83 -5.52 4.99
CA GLY A 45 -3.09 -4.81 3.74
C GLY A 45 -2.77 -3.33 3.93
N THR A 46 -2.01 -2.77 3.00
CA THR A 46 -1.69 -1.34 2.99
C THR A 46 -1.93 -0.74 1.61
N VAL A 47 -1.99 0.59 1.57
CA VAL A 47 -2.21 1.36 0.35
C VAL A 47 -1.36 2.63 0.38
N ALA A 48 -0.76 2.96 -0.75
CA ALA A 48 -0.09 4.24 -0.95
C ALA A 48 -0.94 5.17 -1.81
N LEU A 49 -1.83 5.94 -1.18
CA LEU A 49 -2.70 6.88 -1.90
C LEU A 49 -2.02 8.23 -2.20
N ASN A 50 -0.95 8.56 -1.48
CA ASN A 50 -0.30 9.86 -1.54
C ASN A 50 0.96 9.82 -2.39
N GLY A 51 1.16 10.86 -3.21
CA GLY A 51 2.38 11.05 -3.99
C GLY A 51 2.32 10.46 -5.40
N PRO A 52 3.46 10.48 -6.11
CA PRO A 52 3.53 10.03 -7.50
C PRO A 52 3.50 8.50 -7.62
N PRO A 53 3.03 7.96 -8.75
CA PRO A 53 3.11 6.52 -9.03
C PRO A 53 4.56 6.05 -9.11
N LEU A 54 4.79 4.79 -8.77
CA LEU A 54 6.04 4.08 -9.05
C LEU A 54 6.25 4.01 -10.56
N LYS A 55 7.50 4.21 -11.00
CA LYS A 55 7.87 4.17 -12.40
C LYS A 55 8.34 2.77 -12.76
N GLY A 56 7.67 2.15 -13.72
CA GLY A 56 8.09 0.93 -14.36
C GLY A 56 9.06 1.23 -15.51
N HIS A 57 10.21 0.57 -15.50
CA HIS A 57 11.20 0.60 -16.56
C HIS A 57 11.22 -0.73 -17.29
N ASP A 58 11.06 -0.71 -18.61
CA ASP A 58 11.12 -1.92 -19.43
C ASP A 58 12.58 -2.41 -19.50
N LYS A 59 12.79 -3.70 -19.20
CA LYS A 59 14.09 -4.38 -19.32
C LYS A 59 14.10 -5.48 -20.39
N GLY A 60 13.08 -5.54 -21.24
CA GLY A 60 12.93 -6.52 -22.31
C GLY A 60 12.46 -7.91 -21.85
N ARG A 61 12.45 -8.17 -20.54
CA ARG A 61 11.94 -9.42 -19.92
C ARG A 61 10.86 -9.16 -18.87
N GLY A 62 10.37 -7.92 -18.79
CA GLY A 62 9.45 -7.46 -17.76
C GLY A 62 9.81 -6.06 -17.30
N TRP A 63 9.02 -5.57 -16.36
CA TRP A 63 9.13 -4.22 -15.82
C TRP A 63 9.82 -4.23 -14.47
N LEU A 64 10.70 -3.25 -14.25
CA LEU A 64 11.27 -2.98 -12.93
C LEU A 64 10.68 -1.69 -12.37
N LEU A 65 10.04 -1.77 -11.22
CA LEU A 65 9.47 -0.64 -10.52
C LEU A 65 10.52 0.08 -9.70
N THR A 66 10.44 1.41 -9.71
CA THR A 66 11.26 2.29 -8.89
C THR A 66 10.45 3.47 -8.37
N GLY A 67 10.75 3.93 -7.17
CA GLY A 67 10.12 5.10 -6.60
C GLY A 67 10.12 5.08 -5.08
N ARG A 68 9.40 6.04 -4.52
CA ARG A 68 9.25 6.19 -3.08
C ARG A 68 7.80 6.52 -2.75
N LEU A 69 7.23 5.78 -1.82
CA LEU A 69 5.87 5.98 -1.33
C LEU A 69 5.97 6.49 0.11
N LYS A 70 5.31 7.60 0.41
CA LYS A 70 5.37 8.23 1.74
C LYS A 70 4.05 8.02 2.46
N ASP A 71 4.10 8.20 3.78
CA ASP A 71 2.94 8.19 4.65
C ASP A 71 2.14 6.90 4.53
N VAL A 72 2.85 5.78 4.48
CA VAL A 72 2.26 4.44 4.35
C VAL A 72 2.13 3.83 5.76
N ALA A 73 0.91 3.47 6.14
CA ALA A 73 0.58 2.84 7.41
C ALA A 73 0.53 1.30 7.29
N ASN A 74 0.32 0.62 8.43
CA ASN A 74 0.05 -0.82 8.50
C ASN A 74 1.14 -1.71 7.87
N LEU A 75 2.40 -1.35 8.11
CA LEU A 75 3.57 -2.08 7.62
C LEU A 75 3.98 -3.16 8.63
N ALA A 76 3.21 -4.24 8.69
CA ALA A 76 3.50 -5.34 9.61
C ALA A 76 4.86 -5.98 9.29
N TRP A 77 5.68 -6.18 10.33
CA TRP A 77 7.03 -6.72 10.19
C TRP A 77 7.08 -8.17 9.68
N GLU A 78 6.01 -8.94 9.90
CA GLU A 78 5.86 -10.32 9.42
C GLU A 78 5.56 -10.39 7.91
N GLY A 79 5.11 -9.28 7.32
CA GLY A 79 4.79 -9.16 5.90
C GLY A 79 3.48 -8.42 5.64
N PHE A 80 3.39 -7.74 4.49
CA PHE A 80 2.22 -6.97 4.08
C PHE A 80 2.00 -6.99 2.56
N SER A 81 0.74 -6.83 2.14
CA SER A 81 0.37 -6.58 0.75
C SER A 81 0.16 -5.08 0.52
N LEU A 82 0.91 -4.52 -0.43
CA LEU A 82 0.91 -3.11 -0.77
C LEU A 82 0.12 -2.87 -2.06
N VAL A 83 -0.97 -2.11 -1.95
CA VAL A 83 -1.66 -1.53 -3.10
C VAL A 83 -0.95 -0.23 -3.48
N ALA A 84 -0.21 -0.24 -4.58
CA ALA A 84 0.61 0.89 -5.02
C ALA A 84 0.17 1.43 -6.39
N PRO A 85 0.16 2.76 -6.58
CA PRO A 85 -0.01 3.37 -7.88
C PRO A 85 1.28 3.16 -8.69
N ILE A 86 1.14 2.72 -9.93
CA ILE A 86 2.26 2.47 -10.84
C ILE A 86 2.01 3.12 -12.19
N ARG A 87 3.09 3.36 -12.95
CA ARG A 87 3.06 3.76 -14.34
C ARG A 87 4.15 3.02 -15.10
N LEU A 88 3.76 2.17 -16.05
CA LEU A 88 4.69 1.40 -16.86
C LEU A 88 5.09 2.21 -18.10
N GLY A 89 6.36 2.64 -18.17
CA GLY A 89 6.85 3.49 -19.25
C GLY A 89 6.04 4.78 -19.39
N ASP A 90 5.62 5.09 -20.61
CA ASP A 90 4.73 6.22 -20.93
C ASP A 90 3.24 5.84 -20.94
N GLY A 91 2.90 4.65 -20.43
CA GLY A 91 1.53 4.16 -20.33
C GLY A 91 0.67 4.93 -19.33
N PRO A 92 -0.65 4.66 -19.29
CA PRO A 92 -1.52 5.24 -18.29
C PRO A 92 -1.12 4.79 -16.87
N PRO A 93 -1.39 5.61 -15.83
CA PRO A 93 -1.24 5.15 -14.46
C PRO A 93 -2.24 4.03 -14.16
N GLY A 94 -1.86 3.13 -13.28
CA GLY A 94 -2.75 2.11 -12.72
C GLY A 94 -2.29 1.70 -11.33
N TRP A 95 -2.75 0.53 -10.90
CA TRP A 95 -2.54 0.02 -9.56
C TRP A 95 -2.01 -1.40 -9.60
N ALA A 96 -1.08 -1.70 -8.69
CA ALA A 96 -0.53 -3.03 -8.53
C ALA A 96 -0.64 -3.48 -7.07
N LEU A 97 -0.70 -4.80 -6.88
CA LEU A 97 -0.56 -5.44 -5.59
C LEU A 97 0.85 -6.01 -5.46
N LEU A 98 1.70 -5.33 -4.70
CA LEU A 98 3.06 -5.77 -4.41
C LEU A 98 3.10 -6.46 -3.05
N ARG A 99 4.08 -7.34 -2.86
CA ARG A 99 4.32 -8.02 -1.59
C ARG A 99 5.55 -7.42 -0.93
N SER A 100 5.56 -7.30 0.40
CA SER A 100 6.73 -6.80 1.12
C SER A 100 7.97 -7.66 0.95
N GLU A 101 7.79 -8.92 0.54
CA GLU A 101 8.83 -9.91 0.30
C GLU A 101 9.47 -9.78 -1.09
N GLU A 102 9.03 -8.85 -1.93
CA GLU A 102 9.65 -8.61 -3.24
C GLU A 102 11.06 -8.01 -3.09
N ASP A 103 12.01 -8.57 -3.86
CA ASP A 103 13.38 -8.07 -3.89
C ASP A 103 13.43 -6.60 -4.37
N GLY A 104 14.03 -5.73 -3.56
CA GLY A 104 14.14 -4.30 -3.84
C GLY A 104 13.04 -3.44 -3.22
N LEU A 105 12.10 -4.02 -2.46
CA LEU A 105 11.18 -3.28 -1.59
C LEU A 105 11.79 -3.19 -0.18
N SER A 106 11.87 -1.98 0.37
CA SER A 106 12.31 -1.79 1.76
C SER A 106 11.49 -0.73 2.49
N VAL A 107 11.28 -0.95 3.78
CA VAL A 107 10.67 0.04 4.68
C VAL A 107 11.78 0.96 5.18
N GLU A 108 11.75 2.23 4.77
CA GLU A 108 12.59 3.27 5.33
C GLU A 108 12.00 3.64 6.70
N SER A 109 12.52 3.00 7.76
CA SER A 109 12.17 3.38 9.13
C SER A 109 12.65 4.80 9.40
N LEU A 110 11.74 5.65 9.87
CA LEU A 110 12.13 6.89 10.54
C LEU A 110 12.85 6.45 11.81
N LEU A 111 14.18 6.62 11.84
CA LEU A 111 15.07 6.30 12.96
C LEU A 111 14.30 6.25 14.27
N ALA A 112 14.04 5.04 14.79
CA ALA A 112 13.63 4.87 16.16
C ALA A 112 14.74 5.50 16.99
N THR A 113 14.49 6.70 17.53
CA THR A 113 15.32 7.23 18.59
C THR A 113 15.35 6.15 19.67
N ALA A 114 16.56 5.74 20.04
CA ALA A 114 16.80 4.58 20.91
C ALA A 114 15.85 4.60 22.11
N GLY A 115 14.94 3.63 22.19
CA GLY A 115 13.95 3.50 23.26
C GLY A 115 12.49 3.44 22.80
N GLN A 116 12.16 3.77 21.56
CA GLN A 116 10.82 3.53 21.01
C GLN A 116 10.77 2.15 20.35
N GLY A 117 9.79 1.33 20.75
CA GLY A 117 9.46 0.08 20.06
C GLY A 117 9.07 0.31 18.61
N PRO A 118 8.75 -0.74 17.83
CA PRO A 118 8.36 -0.59 16.43
C PRO A 118 7.24 0.45 16.31
N SER A 119 7.54 1.56 15.63
CA SER A 119 6.56 2.58 15.31
C SER A 119 5.62 1.98 14.27
N ASN A 120 4.37 1.71 14.67
CA ASN A 120 3.28 1.40 13.75
C ASN A 120 2.76 2.65 13.03
N GLY A 121 3.48 3.77 13.10
CA GLY A 121 3.12 5.02 12.44
C GLY A 121 3.50 5.05 10.96
N LEU A 122 3.00 6.09 10.29
CA LEU A 122 3.30 6.43 8.91
C LEU A 122 4.80 6.34 8.60
N SER A 123 5.13 5.52 7.60
CA SER A 123 6.50 5.24 7.19
C SER A 123 6.67 5.43 5.68
N THR A 124 7.93 5.49 5.24
CA THR A 124 8.26 5.61 3.81
C THR A 124 8.69 4.25 3.26
N LEU A 125 8.23 3.89 2.07
CA LEU A 125 8.69 2.71 1.33
C LEU A 125 9.63 3.13 0.21
N SER A 126 10.79 2.47 0.12
CA SER A 126 11.72 2.56 -1.01
C SER A 126 11.49 1.39 -1.95
N ILE A 127 11.28 1.67 -3.22
CA ILE A 127 11.14 0.67 -4.28
C ILE A 127 12.33 0.85 -5.24
N GLN A 128 13.18 -0.16 -5.33
CA GLN A 128 14.42 -0.12 -6.09
C GLN A 128 14.57 -1.38 -6.94
N GLY A 129 14.00 -1.35 -8.13
CA GLY A 129 14.15 -2.43 -9.10
C GLY A 129 13.29 -3.65 -8.79
N VAL A 130 12.13 -3.46 -8.15
CA VAL A 130 11.17 -4.54 -7.89
C VAL A 130 10.63 -5.05 -9.20
N PHE A 131 10.71 -6.36 -9.44
CA PHE A 131 10.17 -6.98 -10.65
C PHE A 131 8.65 -6.98 -10.60
N PHE A 132 8.02 -6.38 -11.60
CA PHE A 132 6.57 -6.35 -11.74
C PHE A 132 6.08 -7.43 -12.69
N ARG A 133 5.06 -8.15 -12.25
CA ARG A 133 4.39 -9.21 -13.01
C ARG A 133 3.00 -8.74 -13.43
N GLU A 134 2.56 -9.12 -14.62
CA GLU A 134 1.25 -8.69 -15.13
C GLU A 134 0.09 -9.17 -14.25
N ASP A 135 0.23 -10.31 -13.58
CA ASP A 135 -0.76 -10.84 -12.65
C ASP A 135 -0.86 -10.03 -11.34
N GLU A 136 0.10 -9.14 -11.06
CA GLU A 136 0.05 -8.19 -9.95
C GLU A 136 -0.76 -6.93 -10.27
N TRP A 137 -1.19 -6.74 -11.53
CA TRP A 137 -2.04 -5.62 -11.93
C TRP A 137 -3.41 -5.69 -11.29
N LEU A 138 -3.78 -4.64 -10.55
CA LEU A 138 -5.09 -4.51 -9.91
C LEU A 138 -6.10 -3.78 -10.79
N GLY A 139 -5.70 -2.80 -11.59
CA GLY A 139 -6.65 -1.99 -12.34
C GLY A 139 -6.05 -0.70 -12.86
N GLY A 140 -6.79 -0.04 -13.73
CA GLY A 140 -6.44 1.26 -14.27
C GLY A 140 -6.76 2.41 -13.32
N PRO A 141 -6.78 3.66 -13.82
CA PRO A 141 -6.98 4.85 -13.00
C PRO A 141 -8.38 4.92 -12.36
N GLU A 142 -9.37 4.17 -12.88
CA GLU A 142 -10.72 4.07 -12.32
C GLU A 142 -10.75 3.55 -10.88
N LEU A 143 -9.77 2.73 -10.48
CA LEU A 143 -9.70 2.20 -9.13
C LEU A 143 -9.60 3.33 -8.07
N GLN A 144 -8.90 4.42 -8.40
CA GLN A 144 -8.79 5.60 -7.55
C GLN A 144 -10.18 6.21 -7.23
N MET A 145 -11.12 6.15 -8.18
CA MET A 145 -12.47 6.70 -8.00
C MET A 145 -13.27 5.91 -6.96
N HIS A 146 -12.97 4.63 -6.79
CA HIS A 146 -13.58 3.79 -5.76
C HIS A 146 -12.90 3.92 -4.40
N LEU A 147 -11.58 4.11 -4.37
CA LEU A 147 -10.82 4.26 -3.12
C LEU A 147 -11.07 5.61 -2.45
N THR A 148 -11.18 6.69 -3.22
CA THR A 148 -11.28 8.05 -2.69
C THR A 148 -12.46 8.25 -1.72
N PRO A 149 -13.70 7.81 -2.02
CA PRO A 149 -14.82 7.95 -1.08
C PRO A 149 -14.62 7.17 0.23
N VAL A 150 -14.06 5.96 0.15
CA VAL A 150 -13.79 5.13 1.33
C VAL A 150 -12.69 5.76 2.19
N ALA A 151 -11.62 6.23 1.55
CA ALA A 151 -10.53 6.91 2.22
C ALA A 151 -11.05 8.12 3.00
N ARG A 152 -11.88 8.96 2.37
CA ARG A 152 -12.49 10.14 2.99
C ARG A 152 -13.40 9.79 4.16
N ALA A 153 -14.25 8.77 4.01
CA ALA A 153 -15.17 8.36 5.06
C ALA A 153 -14.42 7.88 6.32
N LEU A 154 -13.30 7.19 6.13
CA LEU A 154 -12.49 6.65 7.22
C LEU A 154 -11.48 7.67 7.78
N SER A 155 -11.07 8.69 7.01
CA SER A 155 -10.25 9.79 7.52
C SER A 155 -10.96 10.59 8.61
N GLY A 156 -12.29 10.60 8.65
CA GLY A 156 -13.07 11.20 9.75
C GLY A 156 -12.97 10.43 11.07
N ALA A 157 -12.45 9.20 11.06
CA ALA A 157 -12.18 8.39 12.25
C ALA A 157 -10.73 8.53 12.75
N GLN A 158 -9.89 9.27 12.03
CA GLN A 158 -8.55 9.63 12.51
C GLN A 158 -8.71 10.67 13.63
N PRO A 159 -8.11 10.47 14.82
CA PRO A 159 -8.16 11.49 15.85
C PRO A 159 -7.47 12.73 15.30
N HIS A 160 -8.22 13.83 15.23
CA HIS A 160 -7.70 15.11 14.80
C HIS A 160 -6.55 15.52 15.73
N SER A 161 -5.31 15.50 15.24
CA SER A 161 -4.22 16.25 15.87
C SER A 161 -4.51 17.72 15.64
N SER A 162 -5.20 18.36 16.60
CA SER A 162 -5.26 19.81 16.68
C SER A 162 -3.84 20.35 16.88
N THR A 163 -3.41 21.14 15.89
CA THR A 163 -2.41 22.23 15.86
C THR A 163 -1.31 22.24 16.91
#